data_AF-A0A3M5WND7-F1
#
_entry.id   AF-A0A3M5WND7-F1
#
_cell.length_a   1.000
_cell.length_b   1.000
_cell.length_c   1.000
_cell.angle_alpha   90.00
_cell.angle_beta   90.00
_cell.angle_gamma   90.00
#
_symmetry.space_group_name_H-M   'P 1'
#
loop_
_entity.id
_entity.type
_entity.pdbx_description
1 polymer ?
#
loop_
_entity_poly.entity_id
_entity_poly.type
_entity_poly.pdbx_seq_one_letter_code
_entity_poly.pdbx_strand_id
1 'polypeptide(L)'
;MSFRIVRAAVVDDAFGAPVAGSVDSDDKNLWLDFLIANDAVQIAVIEEFIELSVSDIGELFEAVTSQQRLIEHLWVLSRKAIGRELGLDILFKTERLNRMGKIEKAELVTQILQDLIGSASDVEQFSNLRAAAGFLTTADVAFIDFFFNDSESEEQALTRIKKYSSELASVKLVFFMSSRASLETQQKVRDILQVRTAFFEVMKKSQIDDEYVRTRVLSKVQSYDSNFALQSVIKALMTAASEAANEFDQQSKTLEVHDLQFLDFFRLNAESQTLTEYLTWLFSEALAAKTRRLGLPVVAEIAIDSGVAGFTGEILQRQVLFDFFSEVVFSPPASKGIRFGDVIISDKNKYYLVISPACDLVRCSLEKNVLCVEASVYDYSDPRMQSKEKLFGKHVSGLRHLFKPGSKKPECALLFIWQKDSVQTFKYADLCGRTFRRVAFMNEIFAHEVKEEVLRELGRVGTSINPSPPFALHACIRWWHGREACCEVTPSEDFISALLTYSEQKTGEKSRSAPTVVLSDRFKDWASRMIYGKNGAKIEGKLKACVDFLSLHQFQLNDNWCYKNNELLMTVSSAEPLEPLSQKTLLEITLIADFK
;
A
#
# COMPACT_ATOMS: atom_id res chain seq x y z
N MET A 1 -27.38 -5.09 11.70
CA MET A 1 -27.72 -6.53 11.80
C MET A 1 -26.58 -7.28 11.15
N SER A 2 -26.05 -8.32 11.80
CA SER A 2 -24.94 -9.10 11.23
C SER A 2 -25.45 -9.97 10.08
N PHE A 3 -24.71 -10.03 8.97
CA PHE A 3 -25.02 -10.96 7.88
C PHE A 3 -25.17 -12.40 8.37
N ARG A 4 -26.20 -13.08 7.87
CA ARG A 4 -26.50 -14.49 8.13
C ARG A 4 -26.86 -15.17 6.82
N ILE A 5 -26.43 -16.42 6.68
CA ILE A 5 -26.77 -17.24 5.53
C ILE A 5 -28.17 -17.80 5.75
N VAL A 6 -29.07 -17.55 4.82
CA VAL A 6 -30.43 -18.10 4.81
C VAL A 6 -30.59 -19.07 3.66
N ARG A 7 -30.07 -18.76 2.47
CA ARG A 7 -30.22 -19.59 1.27
C ARG A 7 -28.88 -19.94 0.65
N ALA A 8 -28.70 -21.22 0.30
CA ALA A 8 -27.49 -21.69 -0.36
C ALA A 8 -27.75 -22.56 -1.58
N ALA A 9 -26.88 -22.45 -2.58
CA ALA A 9 -26.90 -23.28 -3.78
C ALA A 9 -25.59 -24.08 -3.89
N VAL A 10 -25.69 -25.35 -4.28
CA VAL A 10 -24.54 -26.16 -4.69
C VAL A 10 -24.75 -26.61 -6.13
N VAL A 11 -23.87 -26.19 -7.03
CA VAL A 11 -23.95 -26.48 -8.47
C VAL A 11 -22.78 -27.37 -8.87
N ASP A 12 -23.07 -28.61 -9.23
CA ASP A 12 -22.06 -29.61 -9.61
C ASP A 12 -22.66 -30.58 -10.63
N ASP A 13 -21.94 -30.90 -11.70
CA ASP A 13 -22.44 -31.77 -12.77
C ASP A 13 -22.66 -33.22 -12.29
N ALA A 14 -22.01 -33.61 -11.19
CA ALA A 14 -22.23 -34.91 -10.55
C ALA A 14 -23.69 -35.11 -10.11
N PHE A 15 -24.43 -34.02 -9.81
CA PHE A 15 -25.87 -34.10 -9.49
C PHE A 15 -26.74 -34.41 -10.70
N GLY A 16 -26.24 -34.22 -11.93
CA GLY A 16 -26.94 -34.39 -13.20
C GLY A 16 -27.14 -35.84 -13.63
N ALA A 17 -27.63 -36.02 -14.86
CA ALA A 17 -27.66 -37.33 -15.52
C ALA A 17 -26.33 -37.61 -16.24
N PRO A 18 -26.02 -38.89 -16.55
CA PRO A 18 -24.92 -39.23 -17.45
C PRO A 18 -25.06 -38.57 -18.82
N VAL A 19 -23.92 -38.42 -19.50
CA VAL A 19 -23.89 -37.95 -20.89
C VAL A 19 -24.28 -39.14 -21.78
N ALA A 20 -24.98 -38.86 -22.88
CA ALA A 20 -25.32 -39.88 -23.86
C ALA A 20 -24.07 -40.60 -24.36
N GLY A 21 -24.09 -41.93 -24.26
CA GLY A 21 -22.94 -42.75 -24.58
C GLY A 21 -21.89 -42.93 -23.47
N SER A 22 -22.02 -42.27 -22.30
CA SER A 22 -21.11 -42.48 -21.16
C SER A 22 -21.49 -43.67 -20.28
N VAL A 23 -22.72 -44.19 -20.42
CA VAL A 23 -23.16 -45.39 -19.71
C VAL A 23 -22.37 -46.59 -20.20
N ASP A 24 -21.82 -47.36 -19.26
CA ASP A 24 -20.94 -48.49 -19.51
C ASP A 24 -21.60 -49.55 -20.41
N SER A 25 -20.83 -50.12 -21.33
CA SER A 25 -21.34 -51.11 -22.29
C SER A 25 -21.83 -52.38 -21.62
N ASP A 26 -21.20 -52.78 -20.51
CA ASP A 26 -21.57 -53.98 -19.78
C ASP A 26 -22.88 -53.73 -19.02
N ASP A 27 -23.05 -52.56 -18.40
CA ASP A 27 -24.31 -52.17 -17.76
C ASP A 27 -25.46 -52.08 -18.77
N LYS A 28 -25.19 -51.55 -19.96
CA LYS A 28 -26.12 -51.51 -21.10
C LYS A 28 -26.58 -52.91 -21.49
N ASN A 29 -25.63 -53.83 -21.71
CA ASN A 29 -25.93 -55.21 -22.10
C ASN A 29 -26.70 -55.94 -21.00
N LEU A 30 -26.30 -55.78 -19.73
CA LEU A 30 -26.99 -56.37 -18.58
C LEU A 30 -28.42 -55.85 -18.42
N TRP A 31 -28.65 -54.57 -18.69
CA TRP A 31 -29.99 -54.02 -18.67
C TRP A 31 -30.84 -54.53 -19.84
N LEU A 32 -30.26 -54.65 -21.05
CA LEU A 32 -30.95 -55.25 -22.19
C LEU A 32 -31.35 -56.70 -21.92
N ASP A 33 -30.45 -57.51 -21.34
CA ASP A 33 -30.74 -58.89 -20.94
C ASP A 33 -31.87 -58.94 -19.89
N PHE A 34 -31.89 -57.99 -18.95
CA PHE A 34 -32.95 -57.85 -17.96
C PHE A 34 -34.30 -57.48 -18.60
N LEU A 35 -34.31 -56.57 -19.57
CA LEU A 35 -35.50 -56.23 -20.33
C LEU A 35 -36.03 -57.46 -21.08
N ILE A 36 -35.17 -58.15 -21.85
CA ILE A 36 -35.54 -59.34 -22.62
C ILE A 36 -36.11 -60.45 -21.72
N ALA A 37 -35.59 -60.61 -20.51
CA ALA A 37 -36.02 -61.65 -19.58
C ALA A 37 -37.35 -61.33 -18.84
N ASN A 38 -37.88 -60.10 -18.94
CA ASN A 38 -39.02 -59.67 -18.14
C ASN A 38 -40.06 -58.87 -18.95
N ASP A 39 -41.04 -59.58 -19.52
CA ASP A 39 -42.10 -59.02 -20.37
C ASP A 39 -42.89 -57.88 -19.70
N ALA A 40 -43.14 -57.96 -18.39
CA ALA A 40 -43.85 -56.92 -17.66
C ALA A 40 -43.07 -55.60 -17.61
N VAL A 41 -41.73 -55.68 -17.51
CA VAL A 41 -40.86 -54.51 -17.54
C VAL A 41 -40.76 -53.95 -18.96
N GLN A 42 -40.71 -54.80 -19.99
CA GLN A 42 -40.72 -54.33 -21.38
C GLN A 42 -41.97 -53.50 -21.68
N ILE A 43 -43.14 -53.99 -21.28
CA ILE A 43 -44.41 -53.26 -21.44
C ILE A 43 -44.33 -51.91 -20.73
N ALA A 44 -43.86 -51.88 -19.48
CA ALA A 44 -43.75 -50.64 -18.71
C ALA A 44 -42.77 -49.63 -19.34
N VAL A 45 -41.63 -50.08 -19.89
CA VAL A 45 -40.69 -49.20 -20.60
C VAL A 45 -41.29 -48.69 -21.91
N ILE A 46 -41.97 -49.55 -22.69
CA ILE A 46 -42.63 -49.16 -23.94
C ILE A 46 -43.74 -48.13 -23.67
N GLU A 47 -44.53 -48.32 -22.61
CA GLU A 47 -45.57 -47.38 -22.19
C GLU A 47 -45.00 -46.02 -21.78
N GLU A 48 -43.90 -46.00 -21.02
CA GLU A 48 -43.22 -44.77 -20.59
C GLU A 48 -42.65 -43.97 -21.79
N PHE A 49 -42.27 -44.66 -22.87
CA PHE A 49 -41.68 -44.06 -24.07
C PHE A 49 -42.55 -44.21 -25.33
N ILE A 50 -43.87 -44.31 -25.17
CA ILE A 50 -44.81 -44.59 -26.26
C ILE A 50 -44.72 -43.56 -27.41
N GLU A 51 -44.29 -42.34 -27.10
CA GLU A 51 -44.11 -41.25 -28.08
C GLU A 51 -43.02 -41.55 -29.13
N LEU A 52 -42.08 -42.46 -28.84
CA LEU A 52 -40.97 -42.78 -29.75
C LEU A 52 -41.38 -43.68 -30.94
N SER A 53 -42.60 -44.25 -30.92
CA SER A 53 -43.16 -45.06 -32.02
C SER A 53 -42.25 -46.18 -32.52
N VAL A 54 -41.63 -46.91 -31.59
CA VAL A 54 -40.60 -47.93 -31.89
C VAL A 54 -41.23 -49.32 -32.03
N SER A 55 -40.70 -50.15 -32.94
CA SER A 55 -41.33 -51.43 -33.32
C SER A 55 -40.85 -52.62 -32.47
N ASP A 56 -39.66 -52.52 -31.89
CA ASP A 56 -39.09 -53.54 -31.01
C ASP A 56 -38.27 -52.95 -29.84
N ILE A 57 -38.01 -53.78 -28.83
CA ILE A 57 -37.31 -53.38 -27.60
C ILE A 57 -35.84 -53.02 -27.85
N GLY A 58 -35.21 -53.55 -28.90
CA GLY A 58 -33.82 -53.28 -29.25
C GLY A 58 -33.66 -51.88 -29.87
N GLU A 59 -34.55 -51.51 -30.79
CA GLU A 59 -34.65 -50.16 -31.33
C GLU A 59 -34.97 -49.14 -30.23
N LEU A 60 -35.90 -49.49 -29.30
CA LEU A 60 -36.23 -48.63 -28.16
C LEU A 60 -35.01 -48.44 -27.26
N PHE A 61 -34.30 -49.52 -26.94
CA PHE A 61 -33.08 -49.50 -26.14
C PHE A 61 -31.99 -48.61 -26.76
N GLU A 62 -31.72 -48.74 -28.06
CA GLU A 62 -30.74 -47.86 -28.71
C GLU A 62 -31.19 -46.40 -28.69
N ALA A 63 -32.46 -46.11 -28.95
CA ALA A 63 -33.00 -44.76 -28.92
C ALA A 63 -32.86 -44.12 -27.53
N VAL A 64 -33.27 -44.83 -26.47
CA VAL A 64 -33.26 -44.29 -25.11
C VAL A 64 -31.86 -44.18 -24.51
N THR A 65 -30.89 -44.97 -24.98
CA THR A 65 -29.49 -44.92 -24.50
C THR A 65 -28.54 -44.09 -25.36
N SER A 66 -28.99 -43.61 -26.52
CA SER A 66 -28.19 -42.77 -27.43
C SER A 66 -28.60 -41.30 -27.43
N GLN A 67 -29.82 -40.97 -26.96
CA GLN A 67 -30.29 -39.59 -26.89
C GLN A 67 -30.17 -39.01 -25.48
N GLN A 68 -29.51 -37.87 -25.34
CA GLN A 68 -29.28 -37.20 -24.05
C GLN A 68 -30.57 -36.97 -23.26
N ARG A 69 -31.63 -36.48 -23.92
CA ARG A 69 -32.93 -36.19 -23.28
C ARG A 69 -33.57 -37.44 -22.68
N LEU A 70 -33.43 -38.59 -23.33
CA LEU A 70 -34.03 -39.84 -22.90
C LEU A 70 -33.22 -40.48 -21.76
N ILE A 71 -31.89 -40.41 -21.83
CA ILE A 71 -31.01 -40.78 -20.70
C ILE A 71 -31.31 -39.92 -19.46
N GLU A 72 -31.53 -38.61 -19.63
CA GLU A 72 -31.92 -37.72 -18.53
C GLU A 72 -33.25 -38.16 -17.89
N HIS A 73 -34.23 -38.53 -18.72
CA HIS A 73 -35.52 -39.02 -18.24
C HIS A 73 -35.38 -40.35 -17.48
N LEU A 74 -34.66 -41.33 -18.05
CA LEU A 74 -34.33 -42.59 -17.39
C LEU A 74 -33.59 -42.37 -16.06
N TRP A 75 -32.64 -41.44 -16.03
CA TRP A 75 -31.91 -41.12 -14.82
C TRP A 75 -32.82 -40.56 -13.72
N VAL A 76 -33.75 -39.66 -14.07
CA VAL A 76 -34.76 -39.15 -13.14
C VAL A 76 -35.68 -40.27 -12.63
N LEU A 77 -36.12 -41.17 -13.51
CA LEU A 77 -36.92 -42.34 -13.14
C LEU A 77 -36.15 -43.28 -12.21
N SER A 78 -34.83 -43.45 -12.42
CA SER A 78 -33.96 -44.31 -11.60
C SER A 78 -33.93 -43.90 -10.12
N ARG A 79 -34.25 -42.63 -9.81
CA ARG A 79 -34.32 -42.08 -8.45
C ARG A 79 -35.70 -42.26 -7.80
N LYS A 80 -36.71 -42.66 -8.56
CA LYS A 80 -38.07 -42.95 -8.09
C LYS A 80 -38.23 -44.45 -7.83
N ALA A 81 -39.29 -44.84 -7.10
CA ALA A 81 -39.59 -46.25 -6.84
C ALA A 81 -39.73 -47.08 -8.14
N ILE A 82 -40.37 -46.50 -9.15
CA ILE A 82 -40.55 -47.11 -10.48
C ILE A 82 -39.21 -47.45 -11.16
N GLY A 83 -38.14 -46.71 -10.86
CA GLY A 83 -36.82 -46.99 -11.43
C GLY A 83 -36.24 -48.34 -11.03
N ARG A 84 -36.57 -48.85 -9.84
CA ARG A 84 -36.19 -50.20 -9.41
C ARG A 84 -36.97 -51.27 -10.15
N GLU A 85 -38.25 -51.01 -10.38
CA GLU A 85 -39.14 -51.91 -11.15
C GLU A 85 -38.68 -52.01 -12.61
N LEU A 86 -38.20 -50.90 -13.18
CA LEU A 86 -37.64 -50.83 -14.53
C LEU A 86 -36.19 -51.34 -14.64
N GLY A 87 -35.58 -51.82 -13.54
CA GLY A 87 -34.21 -52.32 -13.53
C GLY A 87 -33.15 -51.25 -13.81
N LEU A 88 -33.44 -49.96 -13.63
CA LEU A 88 -32.51 -48.86 -13.93
C LEU A 88 -31.31 -48.82 -12.99
N ASP A 89 -31.39 -49.52 -11.85
CA ASP A 89 -30.24 -49.76 -10.98
C ASP A 89 -29.15 -50.61 -11.66
N ILE A 90 -29.53 -51.45 -12.64
CA ILE A 90 -28.60 -52.24 -13.47
C ILE A 90 -27.95 -51.33 -14.52
N LEU A 91 -28.77 -50.58 -15.26
CA LEU A 91 -28.32 -49.68 -16.34
C LEU A 91 -27.31 -48.63 -15.86
N PHE A 92 -27.48 -48.15 -14.62
CA PHE A 92 -26.69 -47.06 -14.08
C PHE A 92 -25.73 -47.49 -12.97
N LYS A 93 -25.42 -48.79 -12.85
CA LYS A 93 -24.63 -49.32 -11.74
C LYS A 93 -23.23 -48.71 -11.68
N THR A 94 -22.47 -48.81 -12.77
CA THR A 94 -21.10 -48.30 -12.88
C THR A 94 -21.06 -46.79 -12.85
N GLU A 95 -22.04 -46.14 -13.50
CA GLU A 95 -22.17 -44.68 -13.45
C GLU A 95 -22.43 -44.18 -12.03
N ARG A 96 -23.29 -44.85 -11.24
CA ARG A 96 -23.52 -44.51 -9.84
C ARG A 96 -22.26 -44.68 -9.00
N LEU A 97 -21.50 -45.77 -9.20
CA LEU A 97 -20.23 -45.98 -8.50
C LEU A 97 -19.19 -44.88 -8.84
N ASN A 98 -19.07 -44.54 -10.13
CA ASN A 98 -18.18 -43.47 -10.59
C ASN A 98 -18.59 -42.11 -10.03
N ARG A 99 -19.91 -41.84 -9.96
CA ARG A 99 -20.45 -40.60 -9.39
C ARG A 99 -20.33 -40.53 -7.88
N MET A 100 -20.43 -41.64 -7.14
CA MET A 100 -20.24 -41.63 -5.69
C MET A 100 -18.87 -41.05 -5.29
N GLY A 101 -17.81 -41.32 -6.07
CA GLY A 101 -16.50 -40.70 -5.84
C GLY A 101 -16.41 -39.22 -6.26
N LYS A 102 -17.19 -38.80 -7.27
CA LYS A 102 -17.19 -37.41 -7.78
C LYS A 102 -18.08 -36.47 -6.96
N ILE A 103 -19.21 -36.98 -6.48
CA ILE A 103 -20.24 -36.23 -5.75
C ILE A 103 -19.88 -35.98 -4.29
N GLU A 104 -18.97 -36.79 -3.73
CA GLU A 104 -18.58 -36.77 -2.31
C GLU A 104 -18.30 -35.35 -1.80
N LYS A 105 -17.55 -34.53 -2.58
CA LYS A 105 -17.22 -33.16 -2.18
C LYS A 105 -18.43 -32.22 -2.23
N ALA A 106 -19.29 -32.35 -3.23
CA ALA A 106 -20.49 -31.53 -3.36
C ALA A 106 -21.54 -31.89 -2.31
N GLU A 107 -21.69 -33.18 -1.98
CA GLU A 107 -22.53 -33.67 -0.87
C GLU A 107 -22.01 -33.18 0.48
N LEU A 108 -20.70 -33.29 0.73
CA LEU A 108 -20.07 -32.77 1.93
C LEU A 108 -20.35 -31.27 2.12
N VAL A 109 -20.14 -30.47 1.07
CA VAL A 109 -20.45 -29.03 1.09
C VAL A 109 -21.94 -28.79 1.35
N THR A 110 -22.83 -29.58 0.74
CA THR A 110 -24.27 -29.47 0.98
C THR A 110 -24.59 -29.70 2.46
N GLN A 111 -24.06 -30.78 3.05
CA GLN A 111 -24.29 -31.11 4.45
C GLN A 111 -23.81 -30.01 5.39
N ILE A 112 -22.62 -29.46 5.14
CA ILE A 112 -22.07 -28.35 5.93
C ILE A 112 -22.97 -27.12 5.85
N LEU A 113 -23.49 -26.78 4.67
CA LEU A 113 -24.38 -25.65 4.49
C LEU A 113 -25.73 -25.88 5.19
N GLN A 114 -26.27 -27.10 5.13
CA GLN A 114 -27.49 -27.47 5.84
C GLN A 114 -27.31 -27.33 7.35
N ASP A 115 -26.17 -27.77 7.89
CA ASP A 115 -25.82 -27.61 9.30
C ASP A 115 -25.67 -26.13 9.71
N LEU A 116 -25.04 -25.31 8.86
CA LEU A 116 -24.83 -23.89 9.12
C LEU A 116 -26.13 -23.07 9.08
N ILE A 117 -27.07 -23.45 8.22
CA ILE A 117 -28.37 -22.76 8.07
C ILE A 117 -29.40 -23.30 9.07
N GLY A 118 -29.30 -24.58 9.44
CA GLY A 118 -30.25 -25.27 10.33
C GLY A 118 -31.54 -25.72 9.64
N SER A 119 -31.59 -25.67 8.30
CA SER A 119 -32.76 -26.04 7.49
C SER A 119 -32.32 -26.66 6.17
N ALA A 120 -32.73 -27.91 5.93
CA ALA A 120 -32.38 -28.62 4.70
C ALA A 120 -33.10 -28.07 3.46
N SER A 121 -34.28 -27.45 3.62
CA SER A 121 -35.07 -26.91 2.50
C SER A 121 -34.47 -25.65 1.89
N ASP A 122 -33.54 -24.99 2.58
CA ASP A 122 -32.93 -23.75 2.12
C ASP A 122 -31.58 -23.96 1.41
N VAL A 123 -31.18 -25.22 1.24
CA VAL A 123 -29.98 -25.64 0.48
C VAL A 123 -30.42 -26.45 -0.73
N GLU A 124 -30.28 -25.87 -1.91
CA GLU A 124 -30.66 -26.54 -3.17
C GLU A 124 -29.44 -27.00 -3.97
N GLN A 125 -29.51 -28.22 -4.49
CA GLN A 125 -28.49 -28.82 -5.35
C GLN A 125 -28.94 -28.74 -6.82
N PHE A 126 -28.02 -28.33 -7.69
CA PHE A 126 -28.28 -28.19 -9.12
C PHE A 126 -27.20 -28.89 -9.93
N SER A 127 -27.61 -29.52 -11.03
CA SER A 127 -26.70 -30.19 -11.96
C SER A 127 -25.97 -29.24 -12.91
N ASN A 128 -26.44 -28.00 -13.03
CA ASN A 128 -25.85 -27.00 -13.91
C ASN A 128 -26.34 -25.59 -13.57
N LEU A 129 -25.62 -24.57 -14.06
CA LEU A 129 -25.95 -23.16 -13.85
C LEU A 129 -27.28 -22.73 -14.48
N ARG A 130 -27.75 -23.41 -15.54
CA ARG A 130 -29.03 -23.08 -16.18
C ARG A 130 -30.20 -23.38 -15.24
N ALA A 131 -30.17 -24.54 -14.60
CA ALA A 131 -31.17 -24.94 -13.62
C ALA A 131 -31.08 -24.06 -12.35
N ALA A 132 -29.86 -23.69 -11.94
CA ALA A 132 -29.63 -22.86 -10.75
C ALA A 132 -29.97 -21.38 -10.94
N ALA A 133 -30.05 -20.88 -12.17
CA ALA A 133 -30.09 -19.44 -12.48
C ALA A 133 -31.15 -18.67 -11.68
N GLY A 134 -32.38 -19.19 -11.60
CA GLY A 134 -33.46 -18.55 -10.84
C GLY A 134 -33.14 -18.47 -9.34
N PHE A 135 -32.64 -19.56 -8.76
CA PHE A 135 -32.31 -19.63 -7.34
C PHE A 135 -31.11 -18.73 -6.97
N LEU A 136 -30.08 -18.71 -7.82
CA LEU A 136 -28.86 -17.92 -7.62
C LEU A 136 -29.14 -16.43 -7.42
N THR A 137 -30.18 -15.88 -8.04
CA THR A 137 -30.56 -14.46 -7.86
C THR A 137 -30.96 -14.08 -6.43
N THR A 138 -31.29 -15.07 -5.61
CA THR A 138 -31.74 -14.87 -4.22
C THR A 138 -30.87 -15.60 -3.20
N ALA A 139 -29.79 -16.25 -3.66
CA ALA A 139 -28.91 -17.03 -2.80
C ALA A 139 -27.95 -16.11 -2.02
N ASP A 140 -27.71 -16.45 -0.75
CA ASP A 140 -26.68 -15.80 0.04
C ASP A 140 -25.30 -16.43 -0.24
N VAL A 141 -25.28 -17.74 -0.46
CA VAL A 141 -24.04 -18.49 -0.72
C VAL A 141 -24.24 -19.41 -1.92
N ALA A 142 -23.25 -19.47 -2.82
CA ALA A 142 -23.23 -20.46 -3.90
C ALA A 142 -21.89 -21.17 -3.97
N PHE A 143 -21.91 -22.50 -3.99
CA PHE A 143 -20.76 -23.34 -4.32
C PHE A 143 -20.93 -23.88 -5.73
N ILE A 144 -19.93 -23.68 -6.58
CA ILE A 144 -20.05 -23.99 -8.01
C ILE A 144 -18.83 -24.77 -8.45
N ASP A 145 -19.03 -25.93 -9.06
CA ASP A 145 -17.94 -26.62 -9.72
C ASP A 145 -17.42 -25.79 -10.90
N PHE A 146 -16.12 -25.55 -10.88
CA PHE A 146 -15.47 -24.78 -11.92
C PHE A 146 -15.44 -25.55 -13.24
N PHE A 147 -15.25 -26.87 -13.21
CA PHE A 147 -15.17 -27.71 -14.40
C PHE A 147 -16.27 -28.78 -14.36
N PHE A 148 -17.28 -28.64 -15.22
CA PHE A 148 -18.44 -29.55 -15.27
C PHE A 148 -18.16 -30.87 -16.00
N ASN A 149 -16.95 -31.06 -16.54
CA ASN A 149 -16.45 -32.35 -16.98
C ASN A 149 -14.92 -32.34 -17.03
N ASP A 150 -14.30 -33.50 -16.89
CA ASP A 150 -12.83 -33.64 -16.88
C ASP A 150 -12.19 -33.16 -18.20
N SER A 151 -12.96 -33.22 -19.30
CA SER A 151 -12.59 -32.77 -20.65
C SER A 151 -12.81 -31.27 -20.91
N GLU A 152 -13.43 -30.52 -19.99
CA GLU A 152 -13.81 -29.12 -20.24
C GLU A 152 -12.54 -28.28 -20.30
N SER A 153 -12.35 -27.46 -21.33
CA SER A 153 -11.20 -26.55 -21.37
C SER A 153 -11.42 -25.36 -20.42
N GLU A 154 -10.35 -24.65 -20.03
CA GLU A 154 -10.47 -23.43 -19.22
C GLU A 154 -11.33 -22.37 -19.93
N GLU A 155 -11.18 -22.20 -21.24
CA GLU A 155 -11.94 -21.24 -22.05
C GLU A 155 -13.43 -21.58 -22.09
N GLN A 156 -13.77 -22.88 -22.15
CA GLN A 156 -15.17 -23.35 -22.12
C GLN A 156 -15.81 -23.02 -20.76
N ALA A 157 -15.10 -23.31 -19.66
CA ALA A 157 -15.55 -22.98 -18.31
C ALA A 157 -15.73 -21.46 -18.13
N LEU A 158 -14.76 -20.65 -18.58
CA LEU A 158 -14.84 -19.19 -18.53
C LEU A 158 -16.00 -18.64 -19.38
N THR A 159 -16.25 -19.22 -20.55
CA THR A 159 -17.38 -18.83 -21.41
C THR A 159 -18.72 -19.13 -20.74
N ARG A 160 -18.83 -20.28 -20.07
CA ARG A 160 -20.00 -20.65 -19.27
C ARG A 160 -20.21 -19.70 -18.10
N ILE A 161 -19.17 -19.37 -17.34
CA ILE A 161 -19.25 -18.41 -16.24
C ILE A 161 -19.67 -17.02 -16.76
N LYS A 162 -19.10 -16.57 -17.89
CA LYS A 162 -19.46 -15.30 -18.52
C LYS A 162 -20.94 -15.23 -18.89
N LYS A 163 -21.49 -16.34 -19.40
CA LYS A 163 -22.91 -16.43 -19.78
C LYS A 163 -23.87 -16.20 -18.60
N TYR A 164 -23.50 -16.63 -17.39
CA TYR A 164 -24.32 -16.49 -16.18
C TYR A 164 -23.73 -15.48 -15.17
N SER A 165 -22.92 -14.54 -15.65
CA SER A 165 -22.18 -13.62 -14.79
C SER A 165 -23.09 -12.70 -13.96
N SER A 166 -24.24 -12.29 -14.50
CA SER A 166 -25.23 -11.48 -13.79
C SER A 166 -25.82 -12.19 -12.58
N GLU A 167 -26.22 -13.45 -12.75
CA GLU A 167 -26.80 -14.29 -11.71
C GLU A 167 -25.75 -14.60 -10.65
N LEU A 168 -24.53 -14.92 -11.07
CA LEU A 168 -23.42 -15.17 -10.16
C LEU A 168 -23.00 -13.93 -9.37
N ALA A 169 -23.01 -12.75 -10.00
CA ALA A 169 -22.68 -11.49 -9.32
C ALA A 169 -23.75 -11.04 -8.31
N SER A 170 -24.96 -11.59 -8.39
CA SER A 170 -26.04 -11.28 -7.45
C SER A 170 -25.98 -12.07 -6.15
N VAL A 171 -25.27 -13.20 -6.15
CA VAL A 171 -25.02 -14.01 -4.95
C VAL A 171 -24.10 -13.24 -4.01
N LYS A 172 -24.40 -13.24 -2.70
CA LYS A 172 -23.60 -12.47 -1.72
C LYS A 172 -22.20 -13.05 -1.49
N LEU A 173 -22.06 -14.38 -1.45
CA LEU A 173 -20.78 -15.10 -1.35
C LEU A 173 -20.70 -16.24 -2.38
N VAL A 174 -19.70 -16.22 -3.24
CA VAL A 174 -19.52 -17.21 -4.30
C VAL A 174 -18.24 -18.01 -4.08
N PHE A 175 -18.35 -19.33 -4.07
CA PHE A 175 -17.24 -20.25 -3.93
C PHE A 175 -17.15 -21.13 -5.17
N PHE A 176 -16.01 -21.12 -5.86
CA PHE A 176 -15.76 -22.07 -6.94
C PHE A 176 -14.94 -23.24 -6.43
N MET A 177 -15.40 -24.46 -6.68
CA MET A 177 -14.67 -25.69 -6.39
C MET A 177 -13.89 -26.08 -7.64
N SER A 178 -12.57 -26.19 -7.56
CA SER A 178 -11.77 -26.56 -8.73
C SER A 178 -10.65 -27.53 -8.38
N SER A 179 -10.38 -28.50 -9.24
CA SER A 179 -9.22 -29.38 -9.12
C SER A 179 -7.93 -28.75 -9.65
N ARG A 180 -8.02 -27.80 -10.59
CA ARG A 180 -6.87 -27.31 -11.38
C ARG A 180 -6.81 -25.79 -11.62
N ALA A 181 -7.71 -24.98 -11.04
CA ALA A 181 -7.70 -23.53 -11.27
C ALA A 181 -6.42 -22.86 -10.74
N SER A 182 -5.73 -22.15 -11.64
CA SER A 182 -4.57 -21.32 -11.32
C SER A 182 -4.99 -19.94 -10.80
N LEU A 183 -4.07 -19.20 -10.16
CA LEU A 183 -4.33 -17.80 -9.75
C LEU A 183 -4.71 -16.90 -10.94
N GLU A 184 -4.14 -17.15 -12.12
CA GLU A 184 -4.48 -16.42 -13.34
C GLU A 184 -5.95 -16.67 -13.74
N THR A 185 -6.39 -17.92 -13.66
CA THR A 185 -7.79 -18.30 -13.92
C THR A 185 -8.73 -17.61 -12.93
N GLN A 186 -8.39 -17.60 -11.64
CA GLN A 186 -9.17 -16.89 -10.60
C GLN A 186 -9.29 -15.39 -10.91
N GLN A 187 -8.20 -14.78 -11.38
CA GLN A 187 -8.15 -13.38 -11.79
C GLN A 187 -9.06 -13.12 -13.00
N LYS A 188 -9.08 -14.00 -14.01
CA LYS A 188 -9.99 -13.92 -15.16
C LYS A 188 -11.46 -14.01 -14.74
N VAL A 189 -11.79 -14.95 -13.85
CA VAL A 189 -13.16 -15.12 -13.31
C VAL A 189 -13.61 -13.88 -12.57
N ARG A 190 -12.76 -13.33 -11.71
CA ARG A 190 -13.04 -12.09 -10.99
C ARG A 190 -13.34 -10.94 -11.96
N ASP A 191 -12.57 -10.82 -13.03
CA ASP A 191 -12.79 -9.77 -14.03
C ASP A 191 -14.08 -9.97 -14.85
N ILE A 192 -14.50 -11.23 -15.06
CA ILE A 192 -15.79 -11.56 -15.67
C ILE A 192 -16.96 -11.22 -14.73
N LEU A 193 -16.88 -11.64 -13.46
CA LEU A 193 -17.95 -11.43 -12.47
C LEU A 193 -18.02 -9.97 -11.97
N GLN A 194 -16.91 -9.24 -12.04
CA GLN A 194 -16.74 -7.91 -11.45
C GLN A 194 -17.01 -7.85 -9.94
N VAL A 195 -16.89 -9.00 -9.27
CA VAL A 195 -17.06 -9.16 -7.82
C VAL A 195 -15.70 -9.04 -7.13
N ARG A 196 -15.64 -8.40 -5.95
CA ARG A 196 -14.41 -8.31 -5.14
C ARG A 196 -14.14 -9.65 -4.44
N THR A 197 -12.88 -9.99 -4.20
CA THR A 197 -12.49 -11.26 -3.54
C THR A 197 -12.97 -11.41 -2.10
N ALA A 198 -13.38 -10.31 -1.46
CA ALA A 198 -14.11 -10.40 -0.20
C ALA A 198 -15.38 -11.26 -0.31
N PHE A 199 -16.00 -11.32 -1.49
CA PHE A 199 -17.27 -12.01 -1.75
C PHE A 199 -17.13 -13.22 -2.67
N PHE A 200 -15.91 -13.55 -3.07
CA PHE A 200 -15.63 -14.63 -4.01
C PHE A 200 -14.34 -15.35 -3.61
N GLU A 201 -14.32 -16.69 -3.67
CA GLU A 201 -13.13 -17.51 -3.46
C GLU A 201 -13.13 -18.73 -4.37
N VAL A 202 -11.93 -19.22 -4.71
CA VAL A 202 -11.77 -20.50 -5.42
C VAL A 202 -11.06 -21.49 -4.51
N MET A 203 -11.77 -22.56 -4.17
CA MET A 203 -11.33 -23.64 -3.31
C MET A 203 -10.82 -24.82 -4.14
N LYS A 204 -9.69 -25.40 -3.70
CA LYS A 204 -9.18 -26.62 -4.34
C LYS A 204 -9.96 -27.82 -3.84
N LYS A 205 -10.48 -28.66 -4.75
CA LYS A 205 -11.23 -29.88 -4.39
C LYS A 205 -10.46 -30.82 -3.44
N SER A 206 -9.13 -30.81 -3.49
CA SER A 206 -8.26 -31.60 -2.59
C SER A 206 -8.21 -31.09 -1.14
N GLN A 207 -8.62 -29.85 -0.90
CA GLN A 207 -8.63 -29.21 0.43
C GLN A 207 -10.05 -29.11 1.02
N ILE A 208 -11.06 -29.61 0.31
CA ILE A 208 -12.44 -29.57 0.77
C ILE A 208 -12.64 -30.69 1.80
N ASP A 209 -12.70 -30.28 3.07
CA ASP A 209 -13.13 -31.05 4.23
C ASP A 209 -14.08 -30.20 5.11
N ASP A 210 -14.73 -30.80 6.13
CA ASP A 210 -15.71 -30.10 6.98
C ASP A 210 -15.12 -28.86 7.68
N GLU A 211 -13.96 -29.00 8.31
CA GLU A 211 -13.33 -27.93 9.07
C GLU A 211 -12.92 -26.77 8.15
N TYR A 212 -12.32 -27.08 7.00
CA TYR A 212 -11.85 -26.08 6.05
C TYR A 212 -13.01 -25.26 5.48
N VAL A 213 -14.06 -25.92 4.96
CA VAL A 213 -15.20 -25.22 4.36
C VAL A 213 -15.92 -24.38 5.42
N ARG A 214 -16.20 -24.96 6.60
CA ARG A 214 -16.88 -24.25 7.69
C ARG A 214 -16.10 -23.01 8.12
N THR A 215 -14.78 -23.15 8.31
CA THR A 215 -13.90 -22.04 8.70
C THR A 215 -13.92 -20.91 7.66
N ARG A 216 -13.82 -21.27 6.37
CA ARG A 216 -13.80 -20.28 5.27
C ARG A 216 -15.11 -19.55 5.12
N VAL A 217 -16.23 -20.28 5.13
CA VAL A 217 -17.58 -19.69 5.06
C VAL A 217 -17.81 -18.76 6.25
N LEU A 218 -17.55 -19.21 7.48
CA LEU A 218 -17.75 -18.39 8.68
C LEU A 218 -16.85 -17.15 8.71
N SER A 219 -15.59 -17.26 8.27
CA SER A 219 -14.67 -16.12 8.15
C SER A 219 -15.17 -15.05 7.18
N LYS A 220 -15.69 -15.46 6.00
CA LYS A 220 -16.31 -14.52 5.06
C LYS A 220 -17.63 -13.95 5.56
N VAL A 221 -18.44 -14.73 6.29
CA VAL A 221 -19.67 -14.24 6.94
C VAL A 221 -19.34 -13.17 7.97
N GLN A 222 -18.35 -13.42 8.84
CA GLN A 222 -17.94 -12.49 9.89
C GLN A 222 -17.44 -11.16 9.32
N SER A 223 -16.74 -11.20 8.18
CA SER A 223 -16.20 -10.00 7.52
C SER A 223 -17.12 -9.40 6.46
N TYR A 224 -18.29 -9.99 6.22
CA TYR A 224 -19.19 -9.60 5.14
C TYR A 224 -19.64 -8.14 5.25
N ASP A 225 -20.20 -7.75 6.41
CA ASP A 225 -20.78 -6.42 6.58
C ASP A 225 -19.74 -5.31 6.42
N SER A 226 -18.54 -5.50 6.98
CA SER A 226 -17.43 -4.54 6.84
C SER A 226 -16.94 -4.43 5.40
N ASN A 227 -16.80 -5.57 4.71
CA ASN A 227 -16.42 -5.58 3.29
C ASN A 227 -17.51 -4.97 2.40
N PHE A 228 -18.78 -5.21 2.72
CA PHE A 228 -19.93 -4.66 2.01
C PHE A 228 -20.05 -3.16 2.23
N ALA A 229 -19.76 -2.66 3.44
CA ALA A 229 -19.64 -1.24 3.73
C ALA A 229 -18.56 -0.59 2.85
N LEU A 230 -17.37 -1.18 2.75
CA LEU A 230 -16.30 -0.70 1.86
C LEU A 230 -16.72 -0.67 0.39
N GLN A 231 -17.38 -1.74 -0.10
CA GLN A 231 -17.91 -1.77 -1.46
C GLN A 231 -18.99 -0.70 -1.67
N SER A 232 -19.83 -0.48 -0.66
CA SER A 232 -20.89 0.53 -0.68
C SER A 232 -20.32 1.94 -0.74
N VAL A 233 -19.22 2.22 -0.04
CA VAL A 233 -18.48 3.49 -0.17
C VAL A 233 -18.00 3.69 -1.60
N ILE A 234 -17.32 2.68 -2.18
CA ILE A 234 -16.83 2.78 -3.57
C ILE A 234 -17.99 3.00 -4.54
N LYS A 235 -19.08 2.24 -4.40
CA LYS A 235 -20.27 2.37 -5.25
C LYS A 235 -20.92 3.75 -5.10
N ALA A 236 -21.08 4.24 -3.87
CA ALA A 236 -21.63 5.56 -3.60
C ALA A 236 -20.79 6.68 -4.24
N LEU A 237 -19.45 6.60 -4.13
CA LEU A 237 -18.55 7.55 -4.79
C LEU A 237 -18.64 7.49 -6.32
N MET A 238 -18.76 6.29 -6.90
CA MET A 238 -18.95 6.13 -8.35
C MET A 238 -20.30 6.68 -8.82
N THR A 239 -21.37 6.42 -8.08
CA THR A 239 -22.70 6.98 -8.34
C THR A 239 -22.66 8.51 -8.25
N ALA A 240 -22.08 9.06 -7.18
CA ALA A 240 -21.92 10.49 -7.01
C ALA A 240 -21.09 11.14 -8.13
N ALA A 241 -20.05 10.46 -8.64
CA ALA A 241 -19.27 10.94 -9.78
C ALA A 241 -20.10 10.95 -11.07
N SER A 242 -20.91 9.91 -11.31
CA SER A 242 -21.82 9.86 -12.47
C SER A 242 -22.92 10.92 -12.39
N GLU A 243 -23.50 11.14 -11.22
CA GLU A 243 -24.50 12.18 -10.98
C GLU A 243 -23.88 13.58 -11.13
N ALA A 244 -22.68 13.79 -10.59
CA ALA A 244 -21.93 15.02 -10.75
C ALA A 244 -21.64 15.32 -12.23
N ALA A 245 -21.28 14.29 -13.02
CA ALA A 245 -21.06 14.42 -14.45
C ALA A 245 -22.35 14.79 -15.19
N ASN A 246 -23.49 14.18 -14.84
CA ASN A 246 -24.79 14.51 -15.41
C ASN A 246 -25.25 15.94 -15.06
N GLU A 247 -25.10 16.35 -13.80
CA GLU A 247 -25.39 17.73 -13.35
C GLU A 247 -24.47 18.74 -14.08
N PHE A 248 -23.20 18.40 -14.23
CA PHE A 248 -22.23 19.21 -14.94
C PHE A 248 -22.56 19.36 -16.44
N ASP A 249 -22.94 18.27 -17.11
CA ASP A 249 -23.39 18.29 -18.51
C ASP A 249 -24.62 19.19 -18.71
N GLN A 250 -25.61 19.09 -17.82
CA GLN A 250 -26.79 19.95 -17.86
C GLN A 250 -26.45 21.43 -17.69
N GLN A 251 -25.54 21.77 -16.78
CA GLN A 251 -25.09 23.16 -16.56
C GLN A 251 -24.20 23.67 -17.70
N SER A 252 -23.41 22.81 -18.32
CA SER A 252 -22.58 23.18 -19.47
C SER A 252 -23.41 23.51 -20.70
N LYS A 253 -24.62 22.94 -20.84
CA LYS A 253 -25.56 23.28 -21.92
C LYS A 253 -26.13 24.70 -21.81
N THR A 254 -26.11 25.30 -20.63
CA THR A 254 -26.54 26.69 -20.44
C THR A 254 -25.40 27.69 -20.64
N LEU A 255 -24.19 27.21 -20.90
CA LEU A 255 -23.01 28.05 -21.13
C LEU A 255 -23.09 28.63 -22.53
N GLU A 256 -23.20 29.94 -22.61
CA GLU A 256 -23.31 30.64 -23.88
C GLU A 256 -21.92 31.02 -24.43
N VAL A 257 -21.78 31.01 -25.75
CA VAL A 257 -20.51 31.35 -26.42
C VAL A 257 -20.08 32.79 -26.11
N HIS A 258 -21.03 33.70 -25.91
CA HIS A 258 -20.72 35.08 -25.58
C HIS A 258 -20.10 35.24 -24.19
N ASP A 259 -20.52 34.44 -23.19
CA ASP A 259 -19.92 34.44 -21.86
C ASP A 259 -18.45 34.00 -21.93
N LEU A 260 -18.18 32.97 -22.73
CA LEU A 260 -16.83 32.49 -22.98
C LEU A 260 -15.96 33.51 -23.69
N GLN A 261 -16.52 34.22 -24.68
CA GLN A 261 -15.82 35.29 -25.37
C GLN A 261 -15.53 36.48 -24.45
N PHE A 262 -16.47 36.85 -23.57
CA PHE A 262 -16.25 37.90 -22.60
C PHE A 262 -15.20 37.52 -21.56
N LEU A 263 -15.23 36.27 -21.08
CA LEU A 263 -14.20 35.74 -20.19
C LEU A 263 -12.82 35.80 -20.86
N ASP A 264 -12.72 35.34 -22.11
CA ASP A 264 -11.47 35.37 -22.87
C ASP A 264 -10.96 36.80 -23.08
N PHE A 265 -11.82 37.69 -23.60
CA PHE A 265 -11.45 39.05 -23.95
C PHE A 265 -11.11 39.93 -22.74
N PHE A 266 -11.90 39.85 -21.65
CA PHE A 266 -11.76 40.75 -20.51
C PHE A 266 -10.88 40.20 -19.38
N ARG A 267 -10.75 38.88 -19.24
CA ARG A 267 -10.00 38.26 -18.12
C ARG A 267 -8.81 37.44 -18.60
N LEU A 268 -9.05 36.40 -19.40
CA LEU A 268 -7.99 35.44 -19.72
C LEU A 268 -6.89 36.06 -20.59
N ASN A 269 -7.24 36.95 -21.52
CA ASN A 269 -6.26 37.72 -22.30
C ASN A 269 -5.44 38.70 -21.44
N ALA A 270 -6.05 39.25 -20.37
CA ALA A 270 -5.31 40.07 -19.40
C ALA A 270 -4.26 39.22 -18.65
N GLU A 271 -4.60 37.96 -18.37
CA GLU A 271 -3.81 36.99 -17.64
C GLU A 271 -2.95 36.09 -18.55
N SER A 272 -3.07 36.25 -19.87
CA SER A 272 -2.46 35.41 -20.89
C SER A 272 -2.67 33.90 -20.69
N GLN A 273 -3.81 33.51 -20.11
CA GLN A 273 -4.26 32.11 -20.06
C GLN A 273 -5.08 31.81 -21.32
N THR A 274 -4.99 30.59 -21.83
CA THR A 274 -5.86 30.20 -22.95
C THR A 274 -7.22 29.76 -22.42
N LEU A 275 -8.29 30.10 -23.14
CA LEU A 275 -9.64 29.66 -22.81
C LEU A 275 -9.73 28.14 -22.67
N THR A 276 -9.08 27.36 -23.54
CA THR A 276 -9.09 25.90 -23.49
C THR A 276 -8.51 25.36 -22.19
N GLU A 277 -7.37 25.89 -21.75
CA GLU A 277 -6.71 25.42 -20.53
C GLU A 277 -7.49 25.82 -19.29
N TYR A 278 -7.98 27.06 -19.26
CA TYR A 278 -8.82 27.55 -18.17
C TYR A 278 -10.10 26.71 -18.03
N LEU A 279 -10.80 26.44 -19.14
CA LEU A 279 -12.00 25.61 -19.11
C LEU A 279 -11.69 24.16 -18.71
N THR A 280 -10.57 23.59 -19.15
CA THR A 280 -10.16 22.24 -18.76
C THR A 280 -9.94 22.15 -17.25
N TRP A 281 -9.24 23.12 -16.66
CA TRP A 281 -9.05 23.22 -15.21
C TRP A 281 -10.38 23.44 -14.48
N LEU A 282 -11.16 24.46 -14.88
CA LEU A 282 -12.41 24.82 -14.23
C LEU A 282 -13.41 23.65 -14.25
N PHE A 283 -13.51 22.95 -15.39
CA PHE A 283 -14.41 21.81 -15.54
C PHE A 283 -13.96 20.63 -14.67
N SER A 284 -12.66 20.36 -14.59
CA SER A 284 -12.10 19.30 -13.74
C SER A 284 -12.36 19.58 -12.26
N GLU A 285 -12.09 20.80 -11.80
CA GLU A 285 -12.33 21.22 -10.42
C GLU A 285 -13.82 21.28 -10.07
N ALA A 286 -14.66 21.80 -10.98
CA ALA A 286 -16.10 21.81 -10.80
C ALA A 286 -16.66 20.39 -10.67
N LEU A 287 -16.22 19.45 -11.50
CA LEU A 287 -16.62 18.04 -11.44
C LEU A 287 -16.16 17.38 -10.13
N ALA A 288 -14.91 17.61 -9.72
CA ALA A 288 -14.39 17.11 -8.45
C ALA A 288 -15.14 17.69 -7.24
N ALA A 289 -15.45 18.99 -7.25
CA ALA A 289 -16.23 19.65 -6.20
C ALA A 289 -17.66 19.11 -6.12
N LYS A 290 -18.34 18.91 -7.25
CA LYS A 290 -19.67 18.29 -7.30
C LYS A 290 -19.66 16.85 -6.80
N THR A 291 -18.67 16.06 -7.22
CA THR A 291 -18.50 14.68 -6.76
C THR A 291 -18.34 14.62 -5.24
N ARG A 292 -17.53 15.51 -4.65
CA ARG A 292 -17.39 15.63 -3.19
C ARG A 292 -18.69 16.06 -2.52
N ARG A 293 -19.40 17.05 -3.06
CA ARG A 293 -20.67 17.55 -2.52
C ARG A 293 -21.76 16.48 -2.47
N LEU A 294 -21.87 15.66 -3.50
CA LEU A 294 -22.87 14.59 -3.60
C LEU A 294 -22.44 13.33 -2.81
N GLY A 295 -21.15 12.95 -2.90
CA GLY A 295 -20.65 11.71 -2.34
C GLY A 295 -20.34 11.74 -0.84
N LEU A 296 -19.76 12.84 -0.34
CA LEU A 296 -19.29 12.90 1.05
C LEU A 296 -20.40 12.68 2.10
N PRO A 297 -21.60 13.29 1.98
CA PRO A 297 -22.68 13.04 2.94
C PRO A 297 -23.10 11.56 2.98
N VAL A 298 -23.24 10.93 1.81
CA VAL A 298 -23.64 9.51 1.70
C VAL A 298 -22.58 8.58 2.30
N VAL A 299 -21.31 8.85 2.04
CA VAL A 299 -20.19 8.02 2.52
C VAL A 299 -19.93 8.21 4.01
N ALA A 300 -20.14 9.40 4.56
CA ALA A 300 -19.90 9.69 5.98
C ALA A 300 -20.80 8.89 6.92
N GLU A 301 -21.97 8.44 6.45
CA GLU A 301 -22.92 7.61 7.20
C GLU A 301 -22.54 6.11 7.21
N ILE A 302 -21.60 5.69 6.34
CA ILE A 302 -21.21 4.29 6.20
C ILE A 302 -20.09 3.99 7.21
N ALA A 303 -20.42 3.26 8.28
CA ALA A 303 -19.45 2.79 9.25
C ALA A 303 -18.59 1.64 8.69
N ILE A 304 -17.27 1.83 8.66
CA ILE A 304 -16.30 0.80 8.27
C ILE A 304 -15.54 0.34 9.52
N ASP A 305 -15.61 -0.95 9.83
CA ASP A 305 -14.73 -1.57 10.83
C ASP A 305 -13.46 -2.10 10.15
N SER A 306 -12.38 -1.33 10.26
CA SER A 306 -11.08 -1.67 9.67
C SER A 306 -10.40 -2.88 10.33
N GLY A 307 -10.82 -3.29 11.54
CA GLY A 307 -10.24 -4.43 12.25
C GLY A 307 -10.70 -5.79 11.69
N VAL A 308 -11.81 -5.80 10.96
CA VAL A 308 -12.47 -7.03 10.47
C VAL A 308 -12.25 -7.23 8.97
N ALA A 309 -11.95 -6.16 8.21
CA ALA A 309 -11.63 -6.24 6.79
C ALA A 309 -10.25 -6.89 6.57
N GLY A 310 -10.23 -8.17 6.19
CA GLY A 310 -9.01 -8.96 6.01
C GLY A 310 -8.43 -8.93 4.59
N PHE A 311 -7.13 -9.21 4.48
CA PHE A 311 -6.46 -9.47 3.20
C PHE A 311 -6.57 -10.96 2.83
N THR A 312 -7.23 -11.28 1.71
CA THR A 312 -7.50 -12.69 1.35
C THR A 312 -6.32 -13.38 0.68
N GLY A 313 -5.44 -12.65 -0.01
CA GLY A 313 -4.30 -13.23 -0.74
C GLY A 313 -4.66 -14.08 -1.97
N GLU A 314 -5.95 -14.14 -2.33
CA GLU A 314 -6.49 -15.02 -3.37
C GLU A 314 -6.33 -14.46 -4.80
N ILE A 315 -5.81 -13.23 -4.94
CA ILE A 315 -5.63 -12.56 -6.23
C ILE A 315 -4.33 -11.78 -6.28
N LEU A 316 -3.86 -11.54 -7.50
CA LEU A 316 -2.80 -10.58 -7.76
C LEU A 316 -3.31 -9.17 -7.45
N GLN A 317 -2.61 -8.49 -6.53
CA GLN A 317 -2.93 -7.12 -6.17
C GLN A 317 -2.66 -6.21 -7.38
N ARG A 318 -3.68 -5.43 -7.76
CA ARG A 318 -3.50 -4.39 -8.79
C ARG A 318 -3.00 -3.11 -8.14
N GLN A 319 -2.26 -2.31 -8.90
CA GLN A 319 -1.72 -1.03 -8.46
C GLN A 319 -2.70 0.15 -8.62
N VAL A 320 -4.01 -0.10 -8.75
CA VAL A 320 -5.01 0.93 -9.13
C VAL A 320 -5.01 2.15 -8.21
N LEU A 321 -5.02 1.96 -6.88
CA LEU A 321 -4.99 3.11 -5.95
C LEU A 321 -3.72 3.93 -6.08
N PHE A 322 -2.61 3.24 -6.33
CA PHE A 322 -1.31 3.86 -6.52
C PHE A 322 -1.22 4.59 -7.87
N ASP A 323 -1.82 4.04 -8.92
CA ASP A 323 -1.93 4.67 -10.23
C ASP A 323 -2.81 5.92 -10.15
N PHE A 324 -3.99 5.84 -9.52
CA PHE A 324 -4.85 7.00 -9.27
C PHE A 324 -4.13 8.11 -8.52
N PHE A 325 -3.36 7.76 -7.47
CA PHE A 325 -2.61 8.78 -6.73
C PHE A 325 -1.51 9.42 -7.60
N SER A 326 -0.80 8.62 -8.39
CA SER A 326 0.22 9.13 -9.33
C SER A 326 -0.38 10.06 -10.39
N GLU A 327 -1.58 9.75 -10.90
CA GLU A 327 -2.29 10.59 -11.89
C GLU A 327 -2.75 11.93 -11.29
N VAL A 328 -3.12 11.94 -10.01
CA VAL A 328 -3.48 13.17 -9.28
C VAL A 328 -2.25 14.06 -9.05
N VAL A 329 -1.08 13.46 -8.77
CA VAL A 329 0.16 14.21 -8.56
C VAL A 329 0.74 14.75 -9.87
N PHE A 330 0.79 13.91 -10.92
CA PHE A 330 1.41 14.26 -12.19
C PHE A 330 0.46 14.07 -13.36
N SER A 331 0.31 15.13 -14.15
CA SER A 331 -0.39 15.15 -15.43
C SER A 331 0.59 15.21 -16.61
N PRO A 332 0.13 14.90 -17.84
CA PRO A 332 0.91 15.12 -19.04
C PRO A 332 1.38 16.58 -19.19
N PRO A 333 2.56 16.83 -19.78
CA PRO A 333 3.08 18.19 -19.93
C PRO A 333 2.19 19.05 -20.85
N ALA A 334 1.96 20.30 -20.48
CA ALA A 334 1.19 21.26 -21.28
C ALA A 334 2.00 21.76 -22.50
N SER A 335 1.28 22.14 -23.57
CA SER A 335 1.89 22.39 -24.89
C SER A 335 2.53 23.77 -25.06
N LYS A 336 2.24 24.79 -24.23
CA LYS A 336 2.74 26.16 -24.41
C LYS A 336 3.10 26.87 -23.10
N GLY A 337 4.22 27.62 -23.12
CA GLY A 337 4.73 28.40 -21.98
C GLY A 337 5.30 27.56 -20.84
N ILE A 338 6.09 28.19 -19.96
CA ILE A 338 6.57 27.56 -18.72
C ILE A 338 5.66 28.00 -17.58
N ARG A 339 5.19 27.06 -16.78
CA ARG A 339 4.22 27.28 -15.71
C ARG A 339 4.73 26.80 -14.37
N PHE A 340 4.13 27.31 -13.31
CA PHE A 340 4.27 26.72 -11.99
C PHE A 340 3.83 25.25 -12.03
N GLY A 341 4.62 24.37 -11.41
CA GLY A 341 4.36 22.93 -11.45
C GLY A 341 4.95 22.20 -12.66
N ASP A 342 5.45 22.89 -13.69
CA ASP A 342 6.13 22.21 -14.80
C ASP A 342 7.37 21.46 -14.32
N VAL A 343 7.46 20.19 -14.71
CA VAL A 343 8.66 19.38 -14.56
C VAL A 343 9.40 19.35 -15.88
N ILE A 344 10.62 19.86 -15.87
CA ILE A 344 11.49 19.94 -17.04
C ILE A 344 12.77 19.14 -16.83
N ILE A 345 13.32 18.62 -17.92
CA ILE A 345 14.60 17.95 -17.95
C ILE A 345 15.58 18.75 -18.82
N SER A 346 16.80 18.96 -18.33
CA SER A 346 17.87 19.58 -19.11
C SER A 346 18.56 18.58 -20.04
N ASP A 347 19.36 19.11 -20.97
CA ASP A 347 20.32 18.36 -21.80
C ASP A 347 21.28 17.46 -20.99
N LYS A 348 21.60 17.86 -19.75
CA LYS A 348 22.41 17.09 -18.79
C LYS A 348 21.61 16.04 -18.00
N ASN A 349 20.38 15.74 -18.40
CA ASN A 349 19.49 14.78 -17.75
C ASN A 349 19.17 15.11 -16.27
N LYS A 350 19.22 16.41 -15.92
CA LYS A 350 18.80 16.91 -14.60
C LYS A 350 17.35 17.34 -14.65
N TYR A 351 16.61 17.00 -13.60
CA TYR A 351 15.19 17.32 -13.50
C TYR A 351 14.99 18.54 -12.61
N TYR A 352 14.10 19.42 -13.05
CA TYR A 352 13.77 20.64 -12.34
C TYR A 352 12.26 20.80 -12.25
N LEU A 353 11.77 21.26 -11.11
CA LEU A 353 10.39 21.71 -10.92
C LEU A 353 10.36 23.23 -10.86
N VAL A 354 9.47 23.82 -11.64
CA VAL A 354 9.23 25.27 -11.64
C VAL A 354 8.36 25.63 -10.44
N ILE A 355 8.91 26.42 -9.51
CA ILE A 355 8.26 26.76 -8.23
C ILE A 355 7.93 28.26 -8.07
N SER A 356 8.37 29.11 -8.99
CA SER A 356 7.95 30.52 -9.01
C SER A 356 6.58 30.67 -9.70
N PRO A 357 5.54 31.20 -9.01
CA PRO A 357 4.20 31.41 -9.57
C PRO A 357 4.18 32.54 -10.59
N ALA A 358 5.28 33.27 -10.73
CA ALA A 358 5.35 34.48 -11.52
C ALA A 358 5.21 34.21 -13.03
N CYS A 359 5.18 32.95 -13.48
CA CYS A 359 5.12 32.53 -14.88
C CYS A 359 3.77 31.98 -15.33
N ASP A 360 2.77 31.84 -14.45
CA ASP A 360 1.43 31.37 -14.86
C ASP A 360 0.69 32.42 -15.71
N LEU A 361 1.07 33.69 -15.53
CA LEU A 361 0.63 34.80 -16.35
C LEU A 361 1.68 35.02 -17.44
N VAL A 362 1.39 34.62 -18.68
CA VAL A 362 2.26 34.65 -19.88
C VAL A 362 2.57 36.09 -20.36
N ARG A 363 3.01 36.95 -19.45
CA ARG A 363 3.58 38.30 -19.67
C ARG A 363 4.95 38.45 -19.01
N CYS A 364 5.61 37.34 -18.71
CA CYS A 364 6.99 37.40 -18.27
C CYS A 364 7.85 37.89 -19.42
N SER A 365 8.61 38.95 -19.18
CA SER A 365 9.70 39.28 -20.10
C SER A 365 10.57 38.04 -20.27
N LEU A 366 11.11 37.82 -21.47
CA LEU A 366 12.02 36.72 -21.76
C LEU A 366 13.23 36.71 -20.79
N GLU A 367 13.57 37.89 -20.26
CA GLU A 367 14.62 38.13 -19.28
C GLU A 367 14.23 37.84 -17.82
N LYS A 368 12.97 37.50 -17.55
CA LYS A 368 12.51 37.24 -16.18
C LYS A 368 13.14 35.96 -15.64
N ASN A 369 13.60 36.05 -14.41
CA ASN A 369 14.15 34.96 -13.64
C ASN A 369 13.03 34.06 -13.08
N VAL A 370 13.11 32.78 -13.39
CA VAL A 370 12.20 31.71 -12.98
C VAL A 370 12.92 30.84 -11.96
N LEU A 371 12.29 30.62 -10.81
CA LEU A 371 12.86 29.81 -9.75
C LEU A 371 12.49 28.35 -9.97
N CYS A 372 13.50 27.49 -10.01
CA CYS A 372 13.37 26.06 -10.17
C CYS A 372 14.11 25.32 -9.04
N VAL A 373 13.60 24.16 -8.64
CA VAL A 373 14.28 23.27 -7.70
C VAL A 373 14.71 22.00 -8.40
N GLU A 374 15.94 21.56 -8.17
CA GLU A 374 16.48 20.32 -8.75
C GLU A 374 15.92 19.08 -8.02
N ALA A 375 15.63 18.01 -8.77
CA ALA A 375 15.34 16.69 -8.23
C ALA A 375 16.51 15.75 -8.41
N SER A 376 16.82 14.98 -7.37
CA SER A 376 17.51 13.70 -7.51
C SER A 376 16.49 12.66 -7.98
N VAL A 377 16.78 12.00 -9.10
CA VAL A 377 15.85 11.07 -9.74
C VAL A 377 16.42 9.67 -9.68
N TYR A 378 15.59 8.74 -9.22
CA TYR A 378 15.95 7.33 -9.09
C TYR A 378 14.93 6.47 -9.84
N ASP A 379 15.42 5.44 -10.51
CA ASP A 379 14.57 4.41 -11.08
C ASP A 379 13.97 3.57 -9.94
N TYR A 380 12.64 3.59 -9.83
CA TYR A 380 11.84 2.86 -8.85
C TYR A 380 10.90 1.87 -9.54
N SER A 381 11.27 1.42 -10.74
CA SER A 381 10.51 0.41 -11.49
C SER A 381 10.42 -0.93 -10.76
N ASP A 382 11.40 -1.26 -9.91
CA ASP A 382 11.41 -2.48 -9.09
C ASP A 382 10.44 -2.37 -7.89
N PRO A 383 9.40 -3.22 -7.80
CA PRO A 383 8.49 -3.27 -6.64
C PRO A 383 9.19 -3.46 -5.29
N ARG A 384 10.35 -4.13 -5.25
CA ARG A 384 11.14 -4.31 -4.02
C ARG A 384 11.63 -2.97 -3.49
N MET A 385 12.06 -2.07 -4.37
CA MET A 385 12.45 -0.72 -3.96
C MET A 385 11.24 0.12 -3.54
N GLN A 386 10.14 0.01 -4.28
CA GLN A 386 8.89 0.70 -3.93
C GLN A 386 8.38 0.33 -2.52
N SER A 387 8.51 -0.94 -2.13
CA SER A 387 8.03 -1.44 -0.83
C SER A 387 8.83 -0.97 0.39
N LYS A 388 10.07 -0.49 0.20
CA LYS A 388 10.99 -0.12 1.29
C LYS A 388 10.95 1.37 1.62
N GLU A 389 10.32 2.17 0.77
CA GLU A 389 10.53 3.60 0.74
C GLU A 389 9.20 4.35 0.78
N LYS A 390 9.21 5.51 1.42
CA LYS A 390 8.09 6.44 1.35
C LYS A 390 8.12 7.14 -0.02
N LEU A 391 7.12 6.86 -0.85
CA LEU A 391 7.07 7.29 -2.25
C LEU A 391 6.48 8.70 -2.45
N PHE A 392 5.73 9.19 -1.47
CA PHE A 392 5.07 10.50 -1.52
C PHE A 392 5.22 11.27 -0.20
N GLY A 393 5.40 12.59 -0.30
CA GLY A 393 5.45 13.53 0.83
C GLY A 393 6.82 13.63 1.51
N LYS A 394 6.82 14.12 2.77
CA LYS A 394 8.05 14.45 3.52
C LYS A 394 8.87 13.24 3.90
N HIS A 395 10.17 13.29 3.59
CA HIS A 395 11.22 12.35 3.99
C HIS A 395 12.46 13.10 4.52
N VAL A 396 13.34 12.42 5.26
CA VAL A 396 14.57 13.02 5.84
C VAL A 396 15.45 13.67 4.77
N SER A 397 15.49 13.06 3.58
CA SER A 397 16.28 13.51 2.43
C SER A 397 15.57 14.54 1.54
N GLY A 398 14.38 15.03 1.91
CA GLY A 398 13.58 15.96 1.11
C GLY A 398 12.16 15.48 0.80
N LEU A 399 11.43 16.26 0.02
CA LEU A 399 10.08 15.89 -0.45
C LEU A 399 10.17 14.90 -1.60
N ARG A 400 9.36 13.86 -1.54
CA ARG A 400 9.37 12.76 -2.52
C ARG A 400 8.06 12.68 -3.28
N HIS A 401 8.15 12.47 -4.59
CA HIS A 401 6.98 12.24 -5.44
C HIS A 401 7.35 11.24 -6.52
N LEU A 402 6.58 10.15 -6.64
CA LEU A 402 6.77 9.17 -7.70
C LEU A 402 6.04 9.61 -8.97
N PHE A 403 6.76 9.62 -10.08
CA PHE A 403 6.26 9.90 -11.42
C PHE A 403 6.18 8.62 -12.25
N LYS A 404 5.00 8.34 -12.80
CA LYS A 404 4.78 7.30 -13.80
C LYS A 404 4.46 7.94 -15.17
N PRO A 405 5.36 7.88 -16.16
CA PRO A 405 5.05 8.36 -17.50
C PRO A 405 3.94 7.50 -18.14
N GLY A 406 2.93 8.17 -18.70
CA GLY A 406 1.69 7.54 -19.16
C GLY A 406 1.83 6.38 -20.18
N SER A 407 1.09 5.31 -19.90
CA SER A 407 0.38 4.33 -20.75
C SER A 407 1.03 3.58 -21.93
N LYS A 408 2.36 3.62 -22.16
CA LYS A 408 2.98 2.69 -23.14
C LYS A 408 4.05 1.75 -22.60
N LYS A 409 4.59 2.03 -21.41
CA LYS A 409 5.50 1.12 -20.70
C LYS A 409 5.10 1.12 -19.22
N PRO A 410 4.26 0.17 -18.77
CA PRO A 410 3.75 0.12 -17.39
C PRO A 410 4.85 -0.07 -16.33
N GLU A 411 6.10 -0.28 -16.74
CA GLU A 411 7.19 -0.64 -15.85
C GLU A 411 8.05 0.55 -15.42
N CYS A 412 8.05 1.69 -16.13
CA CYS A 412 8.94 2.80 -15.76
C CYS A 412 8.31 3.65 -14.64
N ALA A 413 8.93 3.67 -13.46
CA ALA A 413 8.54 4.56 -12.37
C ALA A 413 9.76 5.33 -11.88
N LEU A 414 9.68 6.65 -11.83
CA LEU A 414 10.78 7.53 -11.42
C LEU A 414 10.45 8.21 -10.10
N LEU A 415 11.29 8.05 -9.08
CA LEU A 415 11.13 8.75 -7.81
C LEU A 415 11.90 10.07 -7.87
N PHE A 416 11.17 11.18 -7.77
CA PHE A 416 11.75 12.51 -7.62
C PHE A 416 11.94 12.84 -6.15
N ILE A 417 13.17 13.17 -5.76
CA ILE A 417 13.51 13.71 -4.44
C ILE A 417 13.94 15.16 -4.63
N TRP A 418 13.05 16.10 -4.28
CA TRP A 418 13.30 17.54 -4.45
C TRP A 418 14.31 18.03 -3.42
N GLN A 419 15.42 18.59 -3.92
CA GLN A 419 16.55 19.04 -3.11
C GLN A 419 16.31 20.48 -2.64
N LYS A 420 15.91 20.64 -1.37
CA LYS A 420 15.51 21.94 -0.81
C LYS A 420 16.61 23.03 -0.85
N ASP A 421 17.86 22.62 -0.92
CA ASP A 421 19.06 23.46 -0.99
C ASP A 421 19.60 23.64 -2.43
N SER A 422 19.13 22.84 -3.40
CA SER A 422 19.50 22.96 -4.81
C SER A 422 18.44 23.73 -5.60
N VAL A 423 18.45 25.05 -5.38
CA VAL A 423 17.57 25.99 -6.06
C VAL A 423 18.36 26.71 -7.14
N GLN A 424 17.82 26.72 -8.36
CA GLN A 424 18.42 27.37 -9.51
C GLN A 424 17.45 28.39 -10.09
N THR A 425 18.01 29.47 -10.63
CA THR A 425 17.25 30.51 -11.32
C THR A 425 17.63 30.48 -12.78
N PHE A 426 16.64 30.36 -13.66
CA PHE A 426 16.82 30.38 -15.11
C PHE A 426 16.07 31.53 -15.73
N LYS A 427 16.53 32.06 -16.86
CA LYS A 427 15.69 33.00 -17.61
C LYS A 427 14.54 32.25 -18.27
N TYR A 428 13.39 32.90 -18.35
CA TYR A 428 12.21 32.32 -19.01
C TYR A 428 12.51 31.91 -20.46
N ALA A 429 13.33 32.69 -21.18
CA ALA A 429 13.79 32.38 -22.53
C ALA A 429 14.54 31.03 -22.61
N ASP A 430 15.39 30.75 -21.63
CA ASP A 430 16.20 29.53 -21.61
C ASP A 430 15.31 28.31 -21.41
N LEU A 431 14.33 28.41 -20.50
CA LEU A 431 13.38 27.33 -20.21
C LEU A 431 12.44 27.04 -21.38
N CYS A 432 12.12 28.06 -22.19
CA CYS A 432 11.36 27.90 -23.43
C CYS A 432 12.21 27.46 -24.62
N GLY A 433 13.54 27.43 -24.47
CA GLY A 433 14.49 27.04 -25.50
C GLY A 433 14.57 25.54 -25.74
N ARG A 434 15.52 25.12 -26.59
CA ARG A 434 15.75 23.69 -26.93
C ARG A 434 16.53 22.92 -25.86
N THR A 435 17.10 23.62 -24.89
CA THR A 435 17.94 23.07 -23.81
C THR A 435 17.14 22.31 -22.77
N PHE A 436 15.86 22.64 -22.61
CA PHE A 436 14.96 21.99 -21.67
C PHE A 436 13.80 21.31 -22.40
N ARG A 437 13.39 20.15 -21.90
CA ARG A 437 12.23 19.41 -22.37
C ARG A 437 11.25 19.21 -21.22
N ARG A 438 9.97 19.50 -21.43
CA ARG A 438 8.93 19.20 -20.45
C ARG A 438 8.67 17.70 -20.41
N VAL A 439 8.60 17.14 -19.21
CA VAL A 439 8.37 15.70 -18.99
C VAL A 439 7.04 15.42 -18.31
N ALA A 440 6.59 16.33 -17.44
CA ALA A 440 5.34 16.20 -16.71
C ALA A 440 4.87 17.58 -16.22
N PHE A 441 3.64 17.63 -15.73
CA PHE A 441 3.09 18.74 -14.97
C PHE A 441 2.69 18.24 -13.59
N MET A 442 3.32 18.76 -12.53
CA MET A 442 2.94 18.47 -11.15
C MET A 442 1.72 19.32 -10.77
N ASN A 443 0.67 18.70 -10.23
CA ASN A 443 -0.51 19.41 -9.76
C ASN A 443 -0.12 20.48 -8.73
N GLU A 444 -0.78 21.63 -8.82
CA GLU A 444 -0.45 22.85 -8.08
C GLU A 444 -0.35 22.64 -6.57
N ILE A 445 -1.20 21.79 -5.98
CA ILE A 445 -1.18 21.50 -4.55
C ILE A 445 0.17 20.91 -4.12
N PHE A 446 0.70 19.95 -4.88
CA PHE A 446 1.99 19.32 -4.59
C PHE A 446 3.16 20.23 -4.98
N ALA A 447 3.03 21.00 -6.07
CA ALA A 447 4.04 22.00 -6.42
C ALA A 447 4.16 23.08 -5.33
N HIS A 448 3.04 23.46 -4.71
CA HIS A 448 3.00 24.36 -3.55
C HIS A 448 3.67 23.75 -2.33
N GLU A 449 3.42 22.46 -2.05
CA GLU A 449 4.12 21.75 -0.97
C GLU A 449 5.65 21.81 -1.16
N VAL A 450 6.14 21.58 -2.37
CA VAL A 450 7.57 21.67 -2.69
C VAL A 450 8.08 23.10 -2.55
N LYS A 451 7.36 24.08 -3.09
CA LYS A 451 7.69 25.50 -2.98
C LYS A 451 7.79 25.94 -1.51
N GLU A 452 6.83 25.58 -0.67
CA GLU A 452 6.82 25.95 0.75
C GLU A 452 8.04 25.39 1.48
N GLU A 453 8.38 24.12 1.24
CA GLU A 453 9.53 23.48 1.88
C GLU A 453 10.86 24.13 1.45
N VAL A 454 11.00 24.44 0.16
CA VAL A 454 12.18 25.12 -0.39
C VAL A 454 12.29 26.54 0.16
N LEU A 455 11.20 27.32 0.14
CA LEU A 455 11.19 28.70 0.62
C LEU A 455 11.41 28.78 2.13
N ARG A 456 10.97 27.77 2.90
CA ARG A 456 11.27 27.68 4.33
C ARG A 456 12.76 27.54 4.59
N GLU A 457 13.48 26.76 3.78
CA GLU A 457 14.93 26.62 3.91
C GLU A 457 15.66 27.88 3.44
N LEU A 458 15.27 28.46 2.30
CA LEU A 458 15.85 29.71 1.80
C LEU A 458 15.57 30.91 2.72
N GLY A 459 14.40 30.94 3.35
CA GLY A 459 13.98 31.98 4.27
C GLY A 459 14.55 31.83 5.68
N ARG A 460 15.32 30.77 5.95
CA ARG A 460 15.96 30.56 7.26
C ARG A 460 17.06 31.59 7.47
N VAL A 461 16.71 32.69 8.12
CA VAL A 461 17.69 33.62 8.68
C VAL A 461 18.38 32.92 9.85
N GLY A 462 19.71 32.90 9.86
CA GLY A 462 20.47 32.34 10.98
C GLY A 462 19.98 32.92 12.31
N THR A 463 19.70 32.06 13.29
CA THR A 463 19.37 32.51 14.64
C THR A 463 20.57 33.25 15.22
N SER A 464 20.34 34.33 15.96
CA SER A 464 21.40 35.04 16.69
C SER A 464 22.23 34.03 17.49
N ILE A 465 23.55 34.09 17.36
CA ILE A 465 24.45 33.25 18.16
C ILE A 465 24.29 33.71 19.61
N ASN A 466 23.84 32.83 20.49
CA ASN A 466 23.82 33.10 21.92
C ASN A 466 25.26 33.03 22.44
N PRO A 467 25.91 34.15 22.78
CA PRO A 467 27.28 34.12 23.25
C PRO A 467 27.33 33.38 24.59
N SER A 468 28.20 32.39 24.71
CA SER A 468 28.37 31.66 25.96
C SER A 468 28.90 32.61 27.04
N PRO A 469 28.26 32.70 28.23
CA PRO A 469 28.75 33.55 29.31
C PRO A 469 30.11 33.02 29.81
N PRO A 470 31.11 33.90 29.99
CA PRO A 470 32.38 33.52 30.61
C PRO A 470 32.30 33.73 32.13
N PHE A 471 32.66 32.72 32.91
CA PHE A 471 32.83 32.82 34.37
C PHE A 471 34.30 32.67 34.72
N ALA A 472 34.87 33.67 35.39
CA ALA A 472 36.25 33.63 35.86
C ALA A 472 36.38 32.64 37.03
N LEU A 473 37.41 31.79 36.96
CA LEU A 473 37.74 30.82 37.98
C LEU A 473 39.13 31.11 38.56
N HIS A 474 39.26 30.88 39.86
CA HIS A 474 40.55 30.72 40.52
C HIS A 474 40.97 29.26 40.48
N ALA A 475 42.22 28.96 40.80
CA ALA A 475 42.71 27.58 40.80
C ALA A 475 43.54 27.26 42.03
N CYS A 476 43.42 26.01 42.47
CA CYS A 476 44.34 25.35 43.37
C CYS A 476 45.01 24.22 42.57
N ILE A 477 46.35 24.18 42.55
CA ILE A 477 47.11 23.10 41.93
C ILE A 477 47.71 22.20 42.99
N ARG A 478 47.61 20.88 42.79
CA ARG A 478 48.23 19.87 43.65
C ARG A 478 49.04 18.91 42.81
N TRP A 479 50.25 18.59 43.24
CA TRP A 479 51.10 17.65 42.51
C TRP A 479 52.04 16.90 43.45
N TRP A 480 52.57 15.79 42.97
CA TRP A 480 53.57 15.01 43.70
C TRP A 480 54.99 15.53 43.44
N HIS A 481 55.75 15.76 44.51
CA HIS A 481 57.20 15.94 44.50
C HIS A 481 57.83 14.77 45.28
N GLY A 482 58.31 13.76 44.57
CA GLY A 482 58.78 12.53 45.20
C GLY A 482 57.64 11.79 45.92
N ARG A 483 57.65 11.77 47.25
CA ARG A 483 56.57 11.19 48.08
C ARG A 483 55.74 12.23 48.82
N GLU A 484 56.01 13.52 48.60
CA GLU A 484 55.31 14.62 49.26
C GLU A 484 54.33 15.27 48.28
N ALA A 485 53.10 15.52 48.74
CA ALA A 485 52.10 16.26 47.97
C ALA A 485 52.32 17.76 48.18
N CYS A 486 52.56 18.48 47.10
CA CYS A 486 52.61 19.94 47.07
C CYS A 486 51.22 20.50 46.74
N CYS A 487 50.88 21.62 47.36
CA CYS A 487 49.62 22.34 47.11
C CYS A 487 49.94 23.84 47.02
N GLU A 488 49.44 24.50 45.99
CA GLU A 488 49.58 25.94 45.81
C GLU A 488 48.25 26.50 45.29
N VAL A 489 47.82 27.61 45.88
CA VAL A 489 46.61 28.32 45.47
C VAL A 489 47.02 29.55 44.67
N THR A 490 46.31 29.79 43.58
CA THR A 490 46.55 30.98 42.76
C THR A 490 46.26 32.25 43.56
N PRO A 491 47.09 33.30 43.43
CA PRO A 491 46.80 34.57 44.09
C PRO A 491 45.53 35.17 43.46
N SER A 492 44.43 35.16 44.20
CA SER A 492 43.11 35.54 43.69
C SER A 492 43.04 36.99 43.22
N GLU A 493 43.93 37.86 43.70
CA GLU A 493 44.00 39.27 43.31
C GLU A 493 44.92 39.56 42.11
N ASP A 494 45.75 38.61 41.68
CA ASP A 494 46.76 38.86 40.64
C ASP A 494 46.25 38.58 39.22
N PHE A 495 45.60 37.43 39.00
CA PHE A 495 45.12 37.02 37.68
C PHE A 495 44.00 35.97 37.74
N ILE A 496 43.18 35.92 36.68
CA ILE A 496 42.17 34.89 36.48
C ILE A 496 42.85 33.60 36.02
N SER A 497 42.54 32.48 36.68
CA SER A 497 43.20 31.21 36.38
C SER A 497 42.63 30.52 35.14
N ALA A 498 41.30 30.52 35.04
CA ALA A 498 40.59 29.96 33.91
C ALA A 498 39.25 30.67 33.65
N LEU A 499 38.70 30.47 32.46
CA LEU A 499 37.34 30.85 32.12
C LEU A 499 36.50 29.58 31.92
N LEU A 500 35.40 29.49 32.66
CA LEU A 500 34.36 28.48 32.45
C LEU A 500 33.33 29.03 31.48
N THR A 501 33.00 28.24 30.48
CA THR A 501 31.96 28.55 29.51
C THR A 501 31.34 27.24 28.99
N TYR A 502 30.52 27.30 27.95
CA TYR A 502 30.10 26.11 27.22
C TYR A 502 30.52 26.21 25.75
N SER A 503 30.84 25.06 25.15
CA SER A 503 31.05 24.95 23.70
C SER A 503 30.06 23.97 23.10
N GLU A 504 29.55 24.30 21.91
CA GLU A 504 28.78 23.36 21.10
C GLU A 504 29.75 22.59 20.21
N GLN A 505 29.74 21.26 20.31
CA GLN A 505 30.47 20.41 19.38
C GLN A 505 29.51 19.54 18.57
N LYS A 506 29.81 19.44 17.28
CA LYS A 506 29.16 18.49 16.38
C LYS A 506 29.89 17.16 16.47
N THR A 507 29.25 16.15 17.05
CA THR A 507 29.66 14.75 16.94
C THR A 507 28.71 14.06 15.96
N GLY A 508 29.07 14.04 14.68
CA GLY A 508 28.16 13.61 13.60
C GLY A 508 27.01 14.60 13.39
N GLU A 509 25.77 14.11 13.33
CA GLU A 509 24.56 14.93 13.13
C GLU A 509 24.02 15.59 14.42
N LYS A 510 24.50 15.20 15.60
CA LYS A 510 24.03 15.75 16.88
C LYS A 510 24.99 16.83 17.39
N SER A 511 24.46 18.02 17.66
CA SER A 511 25.14 19.04 18.46
C SER A 511 24.90 18.75 19.94
N ARG A 512 25.95 18.73 20.75
CA ARG A 512 25.86 18.71 22.22
C ARG A 512 26.63 19.89 22.79
N SER A 513 26.00 20.62 23.70
CA SER A 513 26.64 21.64 24.53
C SER A 513 27.37 20.94 25.68
N ALA A 514 28.66 21.23 25.87
CA ALA A 514 29.43 20.72 27.00
C ALA A 514 30.14 21.86 27.74
N PRO A 515 30.18 21.83 29.09
CA PRO A 515 30.97 22.77 29.87
C PRO A 515 32.44 22.68 29.47
N THR A 516 33.06 23.83 29.25
CA THR A 516 34.40 23.95 28.67
C THR A 516 35.19 24.98 29.47
N VAL A 517 36.44 24.64 29.78
CA VAL A 517 37.37 25.49 30.50
C VAL A 517 38.48 25.96 29.56
N VAL A 518 38.82 27.23 29.63
CA VAL A 518 39.99 27.81 28.97
C VAL A 518 40.95 28.33 30.04
N LEU A 519 42.15 27.76 30.13
CA LEU A 519 43.17 28.22 31.07
C LEU A 519 43.82 29.51 30.55
N SER A 520 44.04 30.49 31.44
CA SER A 520 44.76 31.71 31.07
C SER A 520 46.25 31.43 30.88
N ASP A 521 46.90 32.16 29.98
CA ASP A 521 48.35 31.98 29.76
C ASP A 521 49.15 32.36 31.02
N ARG A 522 48.67 33.36 31.79
CA ARG A 522 49.23 33.72 33.10
C ARG A 522 49.20 32.56 34.08
N PHE A 523 48.11 31.81 34.12
CA PHE A 523 48.01 30.62 34.96
C PHE A 523 48.95 29.50 34.51
N LYS A 524 49.02 29.24 33.20
CA LYS A 524 49.94 28.22 32.64
C LYS A 524 51.39 28.52 33.02
N ASP A 525 51.81 29.78 32.89
CA ASP A 525 53.15 30.24 33.27
C ASP A 525 53.39 30.15 34.78
N TRP A 526 52.40 30.56 35.59
CA TRP A 526 52.48 30.48 37.05
C TRP A 526 52.57 29.02 37.52
N ALA A 527 51.67 28.15 37.07
CA ALA A 527 51.64 26.74 37.44
C ALA A 527 52.95 26.05 37.05
N SER A 528 53.46 26.33 35.85
CA SER A 528 54.77 25.85 35.40
C SER A 528 55.87 26.32 36.37
N ARG A 529 55.95 27.61 36.68
CA ARG A 529 56.96 28.14 37.62
C ARG A 529 56.89 27.52 39.01
N MET A 530 55.69 27.30 39.55
CA MET A 530 55.52 26.67 40.87
C MET A 530 56.01 25.22 40.87
N ILE A 531 55.65 24.46 39.83
CA ILE A 531 56.01 23.05 39.68
C ILE A 531 57.52 22.89 39.40
N TYR A 532 58.09 23.66 38.46
CA TYR A 532 59.54 23.65 38.16
C TYR A 532 60.38 24.22 39.30
N GLY A 533 59.90 25.25 40.00
CA GLY A 533 60.61 25.88 41.11
C GLY A 533 60.85 24.93 42.28
N LYS A 534 59.85 24.12 42.65
CA LYS A 534 59.99 23.11 43.72
C LYS A 534 60.72 21.84 43.27
N ASN A 535 60.65 21.48 41.98
CA ASN A 535 61.27 20.24 41.47
C ASN A 535 62.72 20.41 40.99
N GLY A 536 63.20 21.65 40.84
CA GLY A 536 64.50 21.93 40.22
C GLY A 536 64.58 21.48 38.76
N ALA A 537 65.80 21.29 38.24
CA ALA A 537 66.03 20.93 36.83
C ALA A 537 65.62 19.49 36.43
N LYS A 538 65.12 18.67 37.36
CA LYS A 538 64.75 17.26 37.11
C LYS A 538 63.28 17.00 37.45
N ILE A 539 62.37 17.40 36.56
CA ILE A 539 60.96 16.97 36.61
C ILE A 539 60.82 15.56 36.04
N GLU A 540 60.06 14.70 36.71
CA GLU A 540 59.67 13.39 36.20
C GLU A 540 58.92 13.51 34.87
N GLY A 541 59.28 12.71 33.85
CA GLY A 541 58.76 12.84 32.50
C GLY A 541 57.22 12.85 32.39
N LYS A 542 56.52 12.12 33.27
CA LYS A 542 55.05 12.10 33.32
C LYS A 542 54.44 13.39 33.85
N LEU A 543 55.03 13.98 34.89
CA LEU A 543 54.57 15.28 35.41
C LEU A 543 54.86 16.40 34.40
N LYS A 544 56.01 16.34 33.70
CA LYS A 544 56.29 17.25 32.59
C LYS A 544 55.22 17.15 31.51
N ALA A 545 54.83 15.94 31.11
CA ALA A 545 53.76 15.74 30.13
C ALA A 545 52.42 16.36 30.59
N CYS A 546 52.08 16.28 31.89
CA CYS A 546 50.89 16.94 32.43
C CYS A 546 50.96 18.47 32.34
N VAL A 547 52.12 19.07 32.62
CA VAL A 547 52.35 20.51 32.51
C VAL A 547 52.30 20.97 31.05
N ASP A 548 52.96 20.24 30.13
CA ASP A 548 52.92 20.52 28.69
C ASP A 548 51.47 20.45 28.16
N PHE A 549 50.65 19.55 28.72
CA PHE A 549 49.23 19.40 28.36
C PHE A 549 48.36 20.60 28.76
N LEU A 550 48.80 21.46 29.68
CA LEU A 550 48.10 22.69 30.02
C LEU A 550 48.10 23.73 28.89
N SER A 551 48.95 23.54 27.86
CA SER A 551 49.02 24.42 26.69
C SER A 551 47.84 24.30 25.72
N LEU A 552 46.95 23.30 25.90
CA LEU A 552 45.76 23.17 25.08
C LEU A 552 44.86 24.40 25.14
N HIS A 553 44.16 24.66 24.04
CA HIS A 553 43.25 25.80 23.92
C HIS A 553 42.03 25.69 24.84
N GLN A 554 41.53 24.47 25.08
CA GLN A 554 40.35 24.25 25.91
C GLN A 554 40.29 22.83 26.48
N PHE A 555 39.57 22.68 27.59
CA PHE A 555 39.34 21.42 28.29
C PHE A 555 37.83 21.20 28.43
N GLN A 556 37.32 20.10 27.87
CA GLN A 556 35.89 19.77 27.96
C GLN A 556 35.61 18.94 29.20
N LEU A 557 34.73 19.44 30.06
CA LEU A 557 34.36 18.73 31.26
C LEU A 557 33.25 17.72 30.93
N ASN A 558 33.28 16.57 31.59
CA ASN A 558 32.17 15.62 31.56
C ASN A 558 31.03 16.07 32.49
N ASP A 559 29.99 15.23 32.61
CA ASP A 559 28.81 15.50 33.44
C ASP A 559 29.14 15.67 34.95
N ASN A 560 30.32 15.21 35.39
CA ASN A 560 30.82 15.38 36.76
C ASN A 560 31.73 16.61 36.91
N TRP A 561 31.69 17.55 35.96
CA TRP A 561 32.51 18.77 35.95
C TRP A 561 34.01 18.50 36.04
N CYS A 562 34.45 17.37 35.46
CA CYS A 562 35.85 16.99 35.47
C CYS A 562 36.39 16.67 34.07
N TYR A 563 37.64 17.03 33.87
CA TYR A 563 38.45 16.60 32.76
C TYR A 563 39.54 15.68 33.30
N LYS A 564 39.67 14.50 32.69
CA LYS A 564 40.69 13.53 33.06
C LYS A 564 41.41 13.06 31.82
N ASN A 565 42.73 13.23 31.82
CA ASN A 565 43.59 12.66 30.79
C ASN A 565 44.86 12.12 31.41
N ASN A 566 45.06 10.81 31.34
CA ASN A 566 46.16 10.10 31.99
C ASN A 566 46.25 10.43 33.50
N GLU A 567 47.40 10.98 33.94
CA GLU A 567 47.65 11.39 35.32
C GLU A 567 47.27 12.87 35.62
N LEU A 568 46.67 13.59 34.68
CA LEU A 568 46.11 14.94 34.87
C LEU A 568 44.61 14.84 35.21
N LEU A 569 44.22 15.46 36.33
CA LEU A 569 42.84 15.68 36.73
C LEU A 569 42.55 17.18 36.83
N MET A 570 41.49 17.63 36.21
CA MET A 570 40.98 18.99 36.37
C MET A 570 39.52 18.91 36.80
N THR A 571 39.16 19.62 37.85
CA THR A 571 37.81 19.63 38.42
C THR A 571 37.34 21.06 38.62
N VAL A 572 36.07 21.33 38.38
CA VAL A 572 35.43 22.59 38.81
C VAL A 572 34.67 22.32 40.10
N SER A 573 34.93 23.13 41.13
CA SER A 573 34.37 22.97 42.47
C SER A 573 34.03 24.34 43.07
N SER A 574 33.14 24.36 44.06
CA SER A 574 32.84 25.58 44.85
C SER A 574 33.81 25.78 46.02
N ALA A 575 34.71 24.82 46.27
CA ALA A 575 35.65 24.86 47.38
C ALA A 575 36.97 24.18 47.02
N GLU A 576 38.01 24.53 47.78
CA GLU A 576 39.31 23.85 47.74
C GLU A 576 39.19 22.37 48.08
N PRO A 577 40.03 21.51 47.48
CA PRO A 577 39.94 20.08 47.67
C PRO A 577 40.42 19.65 49.07
N LEU A 578 39.53 19.06 49.87
CA LEU A 578 39.84 18.57 51.23
C LEU A 578 40.48 17.18 51.24
N GLU A 579 40.21 16.35 50.23
CA GLU A 579 40.71 14.97 50.15
C GLU A 579 42.19 14.93 49.72
N PRO A 580 43.00 14.00 50.24
CA PRO A 580 44.40 13.88 49.82
C PRO A 580 44.54 13.55 48.33
N LEU A 581 45.60 14.06 47.70
CA LEU A 581 45.89 13.81 46.28
C LEU A 581 45.97 12.30 46.01
N SER A 582 45.22 11.82 45.02
CA SER A 582 45.20 10.39 44.67
C SER A 582 46.58 9.94 44.16
N GLN A 583 47.03 8.74 44.55
CA GLN A 583 48.29 8.16 44.05
C GLN A 583 48.33 7.95 42.52
N LYS A 584 47.17 7.94 41.86
CA LYS A 584 47.06 7.80 40.39
C LYS A 584 47.07 9.14 39.65
N THR A 585 47.07 10.26 40.37
CA THR A 585 47.00 11.62 39.82
C THR A 585 48.31 12.33 40.13
N LEU A 586 49.05 12.72 39.09
CA LEU A 586 50.33 13.41 39.24
C LEU A 586 50.16 14.92 39.33
N LEU A 587 49.16 15.45 38.62
CA LEU A 587 48.78 16.85 38.67
C LEU A 587 47.27 16.95 38.75
N GLU A 588 46.79 17.64 39.78
CA GLU A 588 45.39 17.98 39.95
C GLU A 588 45.22 19.50 39.93
N ILE A 589 44.22 19.96 39.20
CA ILE A 589 43.83 21.37 39.11
C ILE A 589 42.39 21.48 39.56
N THR A 590 42.15 22.04 40.73
CA THR A 590 40.81 22.37 41.20
C THR A 590 40.53 23.82 40.87
N LEU A 591 39.60 24.04 39.95
CA LEU A 591 39.14 25.36 39.54
C LEU A 591 37.96 25.77 40.40
N ILE A 592 38.12 26.86 41.14
CA ILE A 592 37.19 27.32 42.15
C ILE A 592 36.26 28.35 41.52
N ALA A 593 34.98 28.04 41.50
CA ALA A 593 33.92 28.94 41.05
C ALA A 593 33.29 29.63 42.25
N ASP A 594 33.51 30.94 42.38
CA ASP A 594 32.82 31.78 43.36
C ASP A 594 31.38 32.04 42.87
N PHE A 595 30.50 31.08 43.12
CA PHE A 595 29.05 31.29 42.96
C PHE A 595 28.54 32.11 44.14
N LYS A 596 28.68 33.44 44.06
CA LYS A 596 28.01 34.37 44.99
C LYS A 596 26.55 34.59 44.60
#